data_AF-X5CYE7-F1
#
_entry.id   AF-X5CYE7-F1
#
_cell.length_a   1.000
_cell.length_b   1.000
_cell.length_c   1.000
_cell.angle_alpha   90.00
_cell.angle_beta   90.00
_cell.angle_gamma   90.00
#
_symmetry.space_group_name_H-M   'P 1'
#
loop_
_entity.id
_entity.type
_entity.pdbx_description
1 polymer ?
#
loop_
_entity_poly.entity_id
_entity_poly.type
_entity_poly.pdbx_seq_one_letter_code
_entity_poly.pdbx_strand_id
1 'polypeptide(L)'
;LGIFKDFPGLRYVDLSDNRISGAVEPVATTGEVDGGKKVWLTSRDLTPGPLDTPSSEDFMPSCKNLSFTLDLSRNNLVTVQPEMFAQLSRLQCLRLSHNSISQAVNGSQFVPLTSLQVLDLSHNKLDLYHGRSFTELPRLEALDLSYNSQPFSMRGVGHNLSFVAQLPTLRCLSLAHNGIHSRVSQQLCSTSLWALDFSGNSLSQMWAEGDLYLRFFQGLRSLIRLDLSQNRLHTLLPCTLGNLPKSLQLLRLRNNYLAFFNWSSLTLLPNLETLDLAGNQLKALSNGSLPSGTQLQRLDVSRNSIIFVVPGFFALATRLRELNLSANALRTVEPPWFGFLAGSLEVLDVSANPLHCACGAAFVDFL
;
A
#
# COMPACT_ATOMS: atom_id res chain seq x y z
N LEU A 1 -20.42 2.51 25.03
CA LEU A 1 -20.66 1.62 23.87
C LEU A 1 -21.42 0.33 24.22
N GLY A 2 -21.60 -0.04 25.49
CA GLY A 2 -22.21 -1.33 25.86
C GLY A 2 -23.69 -1.53 25.50
N ILE A 3 -24.41 -0.46 25.15
CA ILE A 3 -25.83 -0.51 24.76
C ILE A 3 -26.08 -1.31 23.47
N PHE A 4 -25.08 -1.43 22.59
CA PHE A 4 -25.25 -2.14 21.30
C PHE A 4 -25.45 -3.65 21.46
N LYS A 5 -25.13 -4.22 22.62
CA LYS A 5 -25.41 -5.63 22.93
C LYS A 5 -26.92 -5.94 22.89
N ASP A 6 -27.74 -4.94 23.21
CA ASP A 6 -29.20 -5.09 23.32
C ASP A 6 -29.88 -5.04 21.94
N PHE A 7 -29.10 -4.83 20.86
CA PHE A 7 -29.57 -4.74 19.48
C PHE A 7 -28.89 -5.78 18.57
N PRO A 8 -29.25 -7.07 18.68
CA PRO A 8 -28.55 -8.16 17.99
C PRO A 8 -28.66 -8.11 16.45
N GLY A 9 -29.62 -7.35 15.92
CA GLY A 9 -29.81 -7.12 14.49
C GLY A 9 -28.96 -6.00 13.89
N LEU A 10 -28.26 -5.20 14.70
CA LEU A 10 -27.37 -4.15 14.19
C LEU A 10 -26.20 -4.78 13.42
N ARG A 11 -26.01 -4.29 12.20
CA ARG A 11 -24.88 -4.67 11.33
C ARG A 11 -23.87 -3.54 11.14
N TYR A 12 -24.30 -2.30 11.30
CA TYR A 12 -23.47 -1.13 11.12
C TYR A 12 -23.89 -0.06 12.12
N VAL A 13 -22.92 0.51 12.82
CA VAL A 13 -23.09 1.65 13.72
C VAL A 13 -22.06 2.70 13.34
N ASP A 14 -22.53 3.88 12.96
CA ASP A 14 -21.68 5.02 12.64
C ASP A 14 -21.72 6.03 13.79
N LEU A 15 -20.57 6.21 14.43
CA LEU A 15 -20.31 7.23 15.45
C LEU A 15 -19.14 8.12 15.01
N SER A 16 -18.83 8.16 13.71
CA SER A 16 -17.78 9.04 13.20
C SER A 16 -18.12 10.52 13.39
N ASP A 17 -17.12 11.38 13.50
CA ASP A 17 -17.29 12.83 13.63
C ASP A 17 -18.08 13.31 14.88
N ASN A 18 -18.05 12.54 15.97
CA ASN A 18 -18.83 12.80 17.19
C ASN A 18 -18.03 13.35 18.39
N ARG A 19 -16.76 13.74 18.20
CA ARG A 19 -15.86 14.28 19.26
C ARG A 19 -15.72 13.37 20.49
N ILE A 20 -15.99 12.07 20.36
CA ILE A 20 -15.95 11.09 21.46
C ILE A 20 -14.52 11.00 21.99
N SER A 21 -14.33 11.23 23.28
CA SER A 21 -13.04 11.06 23.96
C SER A 21 -13.04 9.79 24.81
N GLY A 22 -11.84 9.24 25.06
CA GLY A 22 -11.66 8.18 26.06
C GLY A 22 -11.97 8.72 27.46
N ALA A 23 -12.29 7.83 28.40
CA ALA A 23 -12.46 8.24 29.79
C ALA A 23 -11.13 8.83 30.30
N VAL A 24 -11.13 10.14 30.55
CA VAL A 24 -10.03 10.84 31.20
C VAL A 24 -10.30 10.77 32.70
N GLU A 25 -9.36 10.28 33.50
CA GLU A 25 -9.41 10.56 34.95
C GLU A 25 -9.47 12.08 35.13
N PRO A 26 -10.33 12.62 36.01
CA PRO A 26 -10.52 14.06 36.09
C PRO A 26 -9.28 14.73 36.68
N VAL A 27 -8.40 15.24 35.82
CA VAL A 27 -7.43 16.27 36.21
C VAL A 27 -8.14 17.61 36.18
N ALA A 28 -8.17 18.25 37.34
CA ALA A 28 -8.83 19.52 37.56
C ALA A 28 -8.17 20.67 36.76
N THR A 29 -9.03 21.56 36.25
CA THR A 29 -8.79 22.97 35.85
C THR A 29 -7.89 23.21 34.61
N THR A 30 -8.10 24.17 33.73
CA THR A 30 -8.91 25.41 33.67
C THR A 30 -9.22 25.72 32.21
N GLY A 31 -10.36 26.36 31.95
CA GLY A 31 -10.85 26.62 30.60
C GLY A 31 -10.06 27.65 29.80
N GLU A 32 -10.19 27.54 28.49
CA GLU A 32 -10.14 28.64 27.53
C GLU A 32 -10.92 28.21 26.28
N VAL A 33 -11.88 29.04 25.89
CA VAL A 33 -12.72 28.88 24.71
C VAL A 33 -12.06 29.68 23.59
N ASP A 34 -11.77 29.03 22.46
CA ASP A 34 -11.49 29.77 21.23
C ASP A 34 -12.24 29.20 20.02
N GLY A 35 -12.81 30.12 19.24
CA GLY A 35 -13.74 29.88 18.17
C GLY A 35 -13.04 29.67 16.83
N GLY A 36 -13.24 28.49 16.23
CA GLY A 36 -12.77 28.15 14.89
C GLY A 36 -13.91 27.97 13.90
N LYS A 37 -13.95 28.81 12.87
CA LYS A 37 -14.93 28.87 11.78
C LYS A 37 -15.08 27.53 11.02
N LYS A 38 -16.33 27.14 10.76
CA LYS A 38 -16.71 26.08 9.80
C LYS A 38 -16.43 26.56 8.36
N VAL A 39 -15.59 25.84 7.63
CA VAL A 39 -15.47 25.95 6.18
C VAL A 39 -16.09 24.70 5.57
N TRP A 40 -17.18 24.90 4.84
CA TRP A 40 -17.80 23.87 4.01
C TRP A 40 -17.04 23.83 2.68
N LEU A 41 -16.45 22.69 2.33
CA LEU A 41 -15.99 22.44 0.98
C LEU A 41 -17.03 21.58 0.26
N THR A 42 -17.63 22.19 -0.75
CA THR A 42 -18.66 21.66 -1.63
C THR A 42 -18.10 20.65 -2.63
N SER A 43 -18.90 19.62 -2.87
CA SER A 43 -18.76 18.57 -3.89
C SER A 43 -18.71 19.11 -5.33
N ARG A 44 -17.86 18.48 -6.17
CA ARG A 44 -17.82 18.34 -7.66
C ARG A 44 -16.35 18.29 -8.10
N ASP A 45 -15.84 17.44 -9.00
CA ASP A 45 -16.42 16.75 -10.16
C ASP A 45 -15.79 15.35 -10.35
N LEU A 46 -16.59 14.38 -10.78
CA LEU A 46 -16.15 13.06 -11.23
C LEU A 46 -15.98 13.09 -12.75
N THR A 47 -14.73 13.14 -13.21
CA THR A 47 -14.37 12.73 -14.58
C THR A 47 -13.91 11.27 -14.55
N PRO A 48 -14.22 10.44 -15.57
CA PRO A 48 -13.79 9.04 -15.58
C PRO A 48 -12.27 8.96 -15.70
N GLY A 49 -11.60 8.29 -14.76
CA GLY A 49 -10.17 8.03 -14.79
C GLY A 49 -9.79 6.87 -15.72
N PRO A 50 -8.54 6.81 -16.22
CA PRO A 50 -8.08 5.75 -17.11
C PRO A 50 -7.71 4.48 -16.33
N LEU A 51 -8.03 3.32 -16.93
CA LEU A 51 -7.67 1.92 -16.56
C LEU A 51 -7.82 1.59 -15.08
N ASP A 52 -8.76 0.69 -14.75
CA ASP A 52 -9.04 0.23 -13.38
C ASP A 52 -7.74 -0.09 -12.62
N THR A 53 -7.25 0.91 -11.89
CA THR A 53 -6.17 0.74 -10.93
C THR A 53 -6.69 -0.31 -9.95
N PRO A 54 -5.96 -1.42 -9.71
CA PRO A 54 -6.43 -2.43 -8.77
C PRO A 54 -6.72 -1.72 -7.46
N SER A 55 -7.99 -1.73 -7.07
CA SER A 55 -8.57 -0.80 -6.08
C SER A 55 -7.85 -0.93 -4.73
N SER A 56 -8.05 0.03 -3.81
CA SER A 56 -7.52 -0.11 -2.43
C SER A 56 -7.95 -1.44 -1.77
N GLU A 57 -9.03 -2.07 -2.26
CA GLU A 57 -9.51 -3.37 -1.80
C GLU A 57 -8.51 -4.52 -2.01
N ASP A 58 -7.55 -4.37 -2.94
CA ASP A 58 -6.53 -5.40 -3.15
C ASP A 58 -5.47 -5.48 -2.04
N PHE A 59 -5.29 -4.39 -1.30
CA PHE A 59 -4.36 -4.33 -0.17
C PHE A 59 -5.07 -4.29 1.17
N MET A 60 -6.31 -3.80 1.21
CA MET A 60 -7.10 -3.69 2.44
C MET A 60 -8.59 -3.98 2.18
N PRO A 61 -9.18 -5.05 2.74
CA PRO A 61 -10.57 -5.41 2.48
C PRO A 61 -11.54 -4.38 3.08
N SER A 62 -12.67 -4.17 2.42
CA SER A 62 -13.77 -3.35 2.97
C SER A 62 -14.62 -4.15 3.97
N CYS A 63 -15.23 -3.43 4.92
CA CYS A 63 -16.08 -4.05 5.95
C CYS A 63 -17.53 -4.30 5.50
N LYS A 64 -17.86 -4.06 4.21
CA LYS A 64 -19.24 -4.10 3.70
C LYS A 64 -19.93 -5.46 3.87
N ASN A 65 -19.14 -6.54 3.82
CA ASN A 65 -19.65 -7.92 3.88
C ASN A 65 -19.57 -8.53 5.29
N LEU A 66 -19.15 -7.76 6.29
CA LEU A 66 -19.03 -8.23 7.67
C LEU A 66 -20.34 -8.08 8.43
N SER A 67 -20.55 -8.94 9.42
CA SER A 67 -21.83 -9.03 10.14
C SER A 67 -22.06 -7.88 11.11
N PHE A 68 -21.00 -7.29 11.68
CA PHE A 68 -21.12 -6.16 12.58
C PHE A 68 -19.87 -5.25 12.51
N THR A 69 -20.11 -4.00 12.12
CA THR A 69 -19.10 -2.95 11.98
C THR A 69 -19.44 -1.76 12.87
N LEU A 70 -18.43 -1.22 13.55
CA LEU A 70 -18.51 0.02 14.32
C LEU A 70 -17.51 1.03 13.77
N ASP A 71 -18.02 2.19 13.39
CA ASP A 71 -17.22 3.32 12.95
C ASP A 71 -17.09 4.34 14.09
N LEU A 72 -15.87 4.49 14.61
CA LEU A 72 -15.47 5.48 15.61
C LEU A 72 -14.39 6.40 15.05
N SER A 73 -14.28 6.50 13.72
CA SER A 73 -13.31 7.38 13.08
C SER A 73 -13.60 8.87 13.38
N ARG A 74 -12.60 9.75 13.23
CA ARG A 74 -12.78 11.21 13.40
C ARG A 74 -13.35 11.59 14.77
N ASN A 75 -12.84 10.95 15.81
CA ASN A 75 -13.16 11.24 17.21
C ASN A 75 -11.91 11.75 17.95
N ASN A 76 -12.01 11.91 19.26
CA ASN A 76 -10.97 12.50 20.11
C ASN A 76 -10.28 11.44 21.00
N LEU A 77 -10.17 10.20 20.53
CA LEU A 77 -9.49 9.15 21.29
C LEU A 77 -7.98 9.40 21.31
N VAL A 78 -7.38 9.39 22.50
CA VAL A 78 -5.93 9.53 22.70
C VAL A 78 -5.31 8.21 23.18
N THR A 79 -6.08 7.43 23.93
CA THR A 79 -5.72 6.08 24.36
C THR A 79 -6.89 5.15 24.11
N VAL A 80 -6.59 3.85 24.04
CA VAL A 80 -7.59 2.80 23.93
C VAL A 80 -7.58 2.00 25.22
N GLN A 81 -8.73 1.96 25.89
CA GLN A 81 -8.93 1.21 27.12
C GLN A 81 -9.92 0.05 26.86
N PRO A 82 -9.60 -1.19 27.24
CA PRO A 82 -10.42 -2.35 26.90
C PRO A 82 -11.86 -2.26 27.40
N GLU A 83 -12.09 -1.57 28.53
CA GLU A 83 -13.42 -1.38 29.15
C GLU A 83 -14.42 -0.75 28.18
N MET A 84 -13.97 0.14 27.27
CA MET A 84 -14.84 0.77 26.28
C MET A 84 -15.46 -0.25 25.31
N PHE A 85 -14.82 -1.41 25.13
CA PHE A 85 -15.21 -2.48 24.23
C PHE A 85 -15.74 -3.73 24.94
N ALA A 86 -15.89 -3.72 26.27
CA ALA A 86 -16.20 -4.90 27.08
C ALA A 86 -17.41 -5.73 26.60
N GLN A 87 -18.40 -5.09 25.95
CA GLN A 87 -19.64 -5.73 25.49
C GLN A 87 -19.71 -5.86 23.95
N LEU A 88 -18.60 -5.67 23.25
CA LEU A 88 -18.52 -5.65 21.78
C LEU A 88 -17.76 -6.86 21.21
N SER A 89 -17.81 -8.01 21.88
CA SER A 89 -17.09 -9.23 21.46
C SER A 89 -17.52 -9.80 20.10
N ARG A 90 -18.72 -9.45 19.63
CA ARG A 90 -19.29 -9.85 18.32
C ARG A 90 -18.83 -8.97 17.15
N LEU A 91 -18.12 -7.89 17.42
CA LEU A 91 -17.70 -6.89 16.45
C LEU A 91 -16.61 -7.48 15.53
N GLN A 92 -16.78 -7.32 14.22
CA GLN A 92 -15.88 -7.89 13.20
C GLN A 92 -15.03 -6.82 12.51
N CYS A 93 -15.53 -5.58 12.41
CA CYS A 93 -14.76 -4.46 11.91
C CYS A 93 -14.89 -3.23 12.80
N LEU A 94 -13.75 -2.71 13.22
CA LEU A 94 -13.62 -1.52 14.04
C LEU A 94 -12.81 -0.47 13.28
N ARG A 95 -13.38 0.71 13.08
CA ARG A 95 -12.64 1.87 12.56
C ARG A 95 -12.39 2.87 13.67
N LEU A 96 -11.11 3.18 13.87
CA LEU A 96 -10.61 4.18 14.81
C LEU A 96 -9.73 5.20 14.09
N SER A 97 -9.85 5.30 12.76
CA SER A 97 -9.03 6.20 11.97
C SER A 97 -9.30 7.67 12.27
N HIS A 98 -8.32 8.54 12.00
CA HIS A 98 -8.43 9.97 12.27
C HIS A 98 -8.81 10.29 13.73
N ASN A 99 -8.27 9.52 14.69
CA ASN A 99 -8.29 9.91 16.09
C ASN A 99 -6.94 10.55 16.45
N SER A 100 -6.64 10.70 17.74
CA SER A 100 -5.36 11.21 18.23
C SER A 100 -4.62 10.16 19.06
N ILE A 101 -4.78 8.88 18.73
CA ILE A 101 -4.25 7.78 19.55
C ILE A 101 -2.73 7.82 19.51
N SER A 102 -2.11 8.13 20.65
CA SER A 102 -0.66 8.30 20.79
C SER A 102 -0.03 7.26 21.74
N GLN A 103 -0.69 6.11 21.88
CA GLN A 103 -0.30 5.07 22.82
C GLN A 103 0.75 4.13 22.21
N ALA A 104 1.70 3.69 23.04
CA ALA A 104 2.51 2.51 22.76
C ALA A 104 1.64 1.27 23.01
N VAL A 105 1.00 0.76 21.96
CA VAL A 105 0.20 -0.46 22.01
C VAL A 105 1.07 -1.64 22.45
N ASN A 106 0.51 -2.55 23.24
CA ASN A 106 1.31 -3.60 23.90
C ASN A 106 0.58 -4.94 24.09
N GLY A 107 -0.67 -5.05 23.62
CA GLY A 107 -1.44 -6.29 23.67
C GLY A 107 -2.56 -6.31 24.70
N SER A 108 -2.94 -5.16 25.27
CA SER A 108 -4.01 -5.08 26.29
C SER A 108 -5.21 -4.22 25.86
N GLN A 109 -5.12 -3.53 24.73
CA GLN A 109 -6.06 -2.49 24.34
C GLN A 109 -7.38 -3.06 23.82
N PHE A 110 -7.33 -4.19 23.13
CA PHE A 110 -8.48 -4.74 22.40
C PHE A 110 -8.96 -6.11 22.92
N VAL A 111 -8.60 -6.47 24.15
CA VAL A 111 -8.86 -7.80 24.74
C VAL A 111 -10.30 -8.29 24.56
N PRO A 112 -11.35 -7.47 24.73
CA PRO A 112 -12.74 -7.95 24.57
C PRO A 112 -13.14 -8.30 23.12
N LEU A 113 -12.41 -7.83 22.10
CA LEU A 113 -12.79 -7.90 20.69
C LEU A 113 -12.39 -9.23 20.04
N THR A 114 -12.90 -10.33 20.58
CA THR A 114 -12.50 -11.70 20.19
C THR A 114 -12.94 -12.13 18.78
N SER A 115 -13.91 -11.44 18.17
CA SER A 115 -14.37 -11.71 16.80
C SER A 115 -13.79 -10.77 15.74
N LEU A 116 -12.91 -9.85 16.12
CA LEU A 116 -12.44 -8.79 15.23
C LEU A 116 -11.57 -9.35 14.10
N GLN A 117 -11.91 -8.96 12.87
CA GLN A 117 -11.19 -9.32 11.65
C GLN A 117 -10.50 -8.13 11.01
N VAL A 118 -11.13 -6.96 11.04
CA VAL A 118 -10.59 -5.73 10.43
C VAL A 118 -10.45 -4.65 11.50
N LEU A 119 -9.26 -4.10 11.62
CA LEU A 119 -8.95 -2.98 12.50
C LEU A 119 -8.29 -1.86 11.69
N ASP A 120 -8.98 -0.73 11.59
CA ASP A 120 -8.45 0.48 10.98
C ASP A 120 -8.01 1.46 12.06
N LEU A 121 -6.70 1.69 12.14
CA LEU A 121 -6.04 2.64 13.03
C LEU A 121 -5.28 3.71 12.24
N SER A 122 -5.62 3.90 10.96
CA SER A 122 -4.97 4.88 10.10
C SER A 122 -5.12 6.31 10.63
N HIS A 123 -4.19 7.21 10.29
CA HIS A 123 -4.23 8.61 10.73
C HIS A 123 -4.30 8.77 12.26
N ASN A 124 -3.41 8.08 12.98
CA ASN A 124 -3.20 8.23 14.42
C ASN A 124 -1.72 8.56 14.69
N LYS A 125 -1.25 8.34 15.92
CA LYS A 125 0.13 8.63 16.38
C LYS A 125 0.70 7.44 17.16
N LEU A 126 0.34 6.22 16.78
CA LEU A 126 0.71 4.98 17.47
C LEU A 126 2.22 4.78 17.51
N ASP A 127 2.76 4.54 18.70
CA ASP A 127 4.16 4.14 18.86
C ASP A 127 4.27 2.60 18.74
N LEU A 128 4.91 2.15 17.66
CA LEU A 128 5.12 0.74 17.37
C LEU A 128 6.47 0.30 17.91
N TYR A 129 6.49 -0.16 19.16
CA TYR A 129 7.71 -0.62 19.84
C TYR A 129 7.56 -1.99 20.54
N HIS A 130 6.40 -2.29 21.12
CA HIS A 130 6.22 -3.56 21.83
C HIS A 130 5.97 -4.73 20.88
N GLY A 131 6.62 -5.87 21.13
CA GLY A 131 6.51 -7.07 20.29
C GLY A 131 5.18 -7.84 20.44
N ARG A 132 4.31 -7.46 21.38
CA ARG A 132 3.01 -8.11 21.63
C ARG A 132 1.80 -7.29 21.18
N SER A 133 2.03 -6.17 20.51
CA SER A 133 0.96 -5.33 19.97
C SER A 133 0.00 -6.15 19.11
N PHE A 134 -1.30 -6.02 19.39
CA PHE A 134 -2.41 -6.67 18.66
C PHE A 134 -2.50 -8.19 18.82
N THR A 135 -1.65 -8.83 19.64
CA THR A 135 -1.69 -10.29 19.85
C THR A 135 -2.94 -10.77 20.58
N GLU A 136 -3.66 -9.86 21.24
CA GLU A 136 -4.95 -10.13 21.89
C GLU A 136 -6.12 -10.30 20.92
N LEU A 137 -5.91 -10.07 19.62
CA LEU A 137 -6.92 -10.18 18.57
C LEU A 137 -6.77 -11.50 17.79
N PRO A 138 -7.41 -12.60 18.22
CA PRO A 138 -7.14 -13.94 17.68
C PRO A 138 -7.60 -14.14 16.22
N ARG A 139 -8.49 -13.28 15.72
CA ARG A 139 -9.09 -13.37 14.37
C ARG A 139 -8.69 -12.23 13.45
N LEU A 140 -7.70 -11.43 13.81
CA LEU A 140 -7.30 -10.26 13.03
C LEU A 140 -6.74 -10.66 11.66
N GLU A 141 -7.45 -10.32 10.60
CA GLU A 141 -7.06 -10.60 9.22
C GLU A 141 -6.52 -9.36 8.49
N ALA A 142 -6.97 -8.16 8.87
CA ALA A 142 -6.59 -6.92 8.22
C ALA A 142 -6.34 -5.81 9.24
N LEU A 143 -5.16 -5.19 9.13
CA LEU A 143 -4.71 -4.14 10.03
C LEU A 143 -4.18 -2.95 9.23
N ASP A 144 -4.84 -1.80 9.37
CA ASP A 144 -4.39 -0.55 8.78
C ASP A 144 -3.70 0.32 9.83
N LEU A 145 -2.39 0.53 9.66
CA LEU A 145 -1.55 1.42 10.47
C LEU A 145 -0.98 2.56 9.63
N SER A 146 -1.58 2.87 8.49
CA SER A 146 -1.12 3.95 7.62
C SER A 146 -1.23 5.31 8.32
N TYR A 147 -0.43 6.28 7.90
CA TYR A 147 -0.46 7.65 8.42
C TYR A 147 -0.30 7.77 9.96
N ASN A 148 0.47 6.87 10.57
CA ASN A 148 1.02 6.95 11.93
C ASN A 148 2.48 7.44 11.90
N SER A 149 2.77 8.48 11.11
CA SER A 149 4.14 8.91 10.79
C SER A 149 4.84 9.74 11.86
N GLN A 150 4.08 10.32 12.80
CA GLN A 150 4.64 11.24 13.78
C GLN A 150 5.73 10.56 14.65
N PRO A 151 5.54 9.34 15.20
CA PRO A 151 6.59 8.64 15.92
C PRO A 151 7.82 8.34 15.07
N PHE A 152 7.65 7.82 13.85
CA PHE A 152 8.75 7.53 12.92
C PHE A 152 9.55 8.78 12.50
N SER A 153 8.99 9.98 12.63
CA SER A 153 9.66 11.23 12.33
C SER A 153 10.57 11.71 13.48
N MET A 154 10.48 11.12 14.67
CA MET A 154 11.31 11.46 15.83
C MET A 154 12.74 10.97 15.63
N ARG A 155 13.64 11.88 15.25
CA ARG A 155 15.05 11.57 15.02
C ARG A 155 15.71 11.05 16.30
N GLY A 156 16.40 9.91 16.19
CA GLY A 156 17.14 9.29 17.29
C GLY A 156 16.36 8.24 18.07
N VAL A 157 15.03 8.19 17.93
CA VAL A 157 14.18 7.17 18.58
C VAL A 157 13.97 6.00 17.63
N GLY A 158 14.15 4.77 18.13
CA GLY A 158 13.95 3.54 17.36
C GLY A 158 12.55 2.95 17.55
N HIS A 159 12.08 2.23 16.55
CA HIS A 159 10.77 1.55 16.54
C HIS A 159 10.96 0.06 16.23
N ASN A 160 9.98 -0.77 16.57
CA ASN A 160 10.06 -2.22 16.42
C ASN A 160 8.77 -2.80 15.84
N LEU A 161 8.90 -3.42 14.67
CA LEU A 161 7.83 -4.05 13.91
C LEU A 161 7.79 -5.58 14.11
N SER A 162 8.48 -6.11 15.12
CA SER A 162 8.53 -7.56 15.40
C SER A 162 7.17 -8.16 15.77
N PHE A 163 6.21 -7.34 16.19
CA PHE A 163 4.84 -7.78 16.50
C PHE A 163 4.15 -8.44 15.30
N VAL A 164 4.51 -8.07 14.07
CA VAL A 164 3.94 -8.65 12.83
C VAL A 164 4.12 -10.16 12.79
N ALA A 165 5.24 -10.68 13.31
CA ALA A 165 5.51 -12.11 13.38
C ALA A 165 4.63 -12.86 14.39
N GLN A 166 4.01 -12.13 15.33
CA GLN A 166 3.15 -12.66 16.38
C GLN A 166 1.66 -12.65 16.01
N LEU A 167 1.31 -12.23 14.80
CA LEU A 167 -0.07 -12.16 14.31
C LEU A 167 -0.33 -13.29 13.29
N PRO A 168 -0.71 -14.51 13.73
CA PRO A 168 -0.74 -15.70 12.89
C PRO A 168 -1.88 -15.72 11.85
N THR A 169 -2.91 -14.90 12.05
CA THR A 169 -4.08 -14.81 11.17
C THR A 169 -4.03 -13.61 10.23
N LEU A 170 -3.04 -12.72 10.40
CA LEU A 170 -2.96 -11.47 9.66
C LEU A 170 -2.65 -11.72 8.19
N ARG A 171 -3.51 -11.22 7.30
CA ARG A 171 -3.38 -11.31 5.85
C ARG A 171 -2.95 -9.96 5.28
N CYS A 172 -3.68 -8.90 5.59
CA CYS A 172 -3.49 -7.56 5.04
C CYS A 172 -2.85 -6.64 6.08
N LEU A 173 -1.77 -5.95 5.71
CA LEU A 173 -1.14 -4.94 6.56
C LEU A 173 -0.86 -3.70 5.74
N SER A 174 -1.25 -2.53 6.27
CA SER A 174 -0.78 -1.26 5.75
C SER A 174 0.15 -0.58 6.75
N LEU A 175 1.35 -0.26 6.28
CA LEU A 175 2.32 0.64 6.93
C LEU A 175 2.54 1.88 6.04
N ALA A 176 1.58 2.20 5.19
CA ALA A 176 1.69 3.25 4.20
C ALA A 176 1.81 4.64 4.86
N HIS A 177 2.53 5.55 4.21
CA HIS A 177 2.65 6.95 4.63
C HIS A 177 3.10 7.14 6.09
N ASN A 178 3.91 6.22 6.61
CA ASN A 178 4.49 6.30 7.95
C ASN A 178 5.86 7.01 7.95
N GLY A 179 6.45 7.30 6.79
CA GLY A 179 7.78 7.92 6.72
C GLY A 179 8.89 7.07 7.35
N ILE A 180 8.72 5.73 7.35
CA ILE A 180 9.70 4.79 7.87
C ILE A 180 11.00 4.91 7.06
N HIS A 181 12.10 5.21 7.74
CA HIS A 181 13.36 5.57 7.07
C HIS A 181 14.64 5.09 7.79
N SER A 182 14.63 4.96 9.13
CA SER A 182 15.78 4.50 9.90
C SER A 182 15.35 3.96 11.27
N ARG A 183 16.27 3.25 11.95
CA ARG A 183 16.09 2.72 13.32
C ARG A 183 14.81 1.90 13.51
N VAL A 184 14.53 1.01 12.56
CA VAL A 184 13.42 0.05 12.64
C VAL A 184 13.95 -1.38 12.61
N SER A 185 13.08 -2.36 12.83
CA SER A 185 13.43 -3.78 12.66
C SER A 185 14.09 -4.03 11.30
N GLN A 186 15.15 -4.83 11.27
CA GLN A 186 15.88 -5.13 10.03
C GLN A 186 15.11 -6.08 9.09
N GLN A 187 14.14 -6.81 9.64
CA GLN A 187 13.31 -7.76 8.91
C GLN A 187 11.86 -7.69 9.39
N LEU A 188 10.93 -7.85 8.45
CA LEU A 188 9.54 -8.19 8.68
C LEU A 188 9.34 -9.68 8.42
N CYS A 189 8.72 -10.36 9.38
CA CYS A 189 8.49 -11.79 9.34
C CYS A 189 7.00 -12.07 9.47
N SER A 190 6.46 -12.88 8.57
CA SER A 190 5.11 -13.43 8.67
C SER A 190 4.95 -14.62 7.72
N THR A 191 4.21 -15.64 8.16
CA THR A 191 3.83 -16.79 7.34
C THR A 191 2.40 -16.68 6.80
N SER A 192 1.61 -15.71 7.28
CA SER A 192 0.20 -15.52 6.92
C SER A 192 -0.04 -14.31 6.01
N LEU A 193 0.86 -13.32 6.04
CA LEU A 193 0.67 -12.05 5.34
C LEU A 193 0.68 -12.25 3.82
N TRP A 194 -0.40 -11.81 3.16
CA TRP A 194 -0.59 -11.92 1.71
C TRP A 194 -0.37 -10.59 0.97
N ALA A 195 -0.57 -9.46 1.64
CA ALA A 195 -0.56 -8.12 1.06
C ALA A 195 0.02 -7.13 2.06
N LEU A 196 1.02 -6.37 1.60
CA LEU A 196 1.66 -5.32 2.38
C LEU A 196 1.67 -4.03 1.57
N ASP A 197 0.98 -3.02 2.08
CA ASP A 197 1.17 -1.66 1.60
C ASP A 197 2.28 -0.99 2.42
N PHE A 198 3.41 -0.71 1.75
CA PHE A 198 4.55 -0.01 2.32
C PHE A 198 4.81 1.31 1.56
N SER A 199 3.81 1.83 0.86
CA SER A 199 3.93 3.05 0.07
C SER A 199 4.17 4.28 0.96
N GLY A 200 4.76 5.35 0.41
CA GLY A 200 4.95 6.59 1.15
C GLY A 200 5.92 6.50 2.34
N ASN A 201 6.87 5.57 2.30
CA ASN A 201 7.97 5.45 3.26
C ASN A 201 9.28 5.94 2.61
N SER A 202 10.44 5.64 3.19
CA SER A 202 11.74 6.01 2.63
C SER A 202 12.67 4.81 2.50
N LEU A 203 12.25 3.78 1.75
CA LEU A 203 13.12 2.65 1.42
C LEU A 203 14.43 3.08 0.74
N SER A 204 14.44 4.21 0.01
CA SER A 204 15.69 4.74 -0.55
C SER A 204 16.75 5.03 0.52
N GLN A 205 16.34 5.47 1.71
CA GLN A 205 17.27 5.70 2.82
C GLN A 205 17.64 4.37 3.49
N MET A 206 16.65 3.50 3.72
CA MET A 206 16.88 2.20 4.35
C MET A 206 17.85 1.33 3.53
N TRP A 207 17.66 1.24 2.20
CA TRP A 207 18.52 0.43 1.33
C TRP A 207 19.87 1.08 1.01
N ALA A 208 20.07 2.36 1.35
CA ALA A 208 21.39 2.99 1.30
C ALA A 208 22.24 2.69 2.54
N GLU A 209 21.63 2.21 3.63
CA GLU A 209 22.28 1.94 4.91
C GLU A 209 22.96 0.55 4.94
N GLY A 210 23.92 0.35 4.03
CA GLY A 210 24.69 -0.89 3.93
C GLY A 210 23.81 -2.12 3.66
N ASP A 211 24.02 -3.19 4.42
CA ASP A 211 23.28 -4.45 4.28
C ASP A 211 22.08 -4.58 5.24
N LEU A 212 21.88 -3.62 6.16
CA LEU A 212 20.95 -3.71 7.29
C LEU A 212 19.52 -4.05 6.88
N TYR A 213 19.03 -3.44 5.79
CA TYR A 213 17.63 -3.56 5.36
C TYR A 213 17.46 -4.26 4.00
N LEU A 214 18.52 -4.84 3.44
CA LEU A 214 18.45 -5.51 2.13
C LEU A 214 17.53 -6.72 2.14
N ARG A 215 17.25 -7.29 3.31
CA ARG A 215 16.35 -8.44 3.52
C ARG A 215 15.06 -8.07 4.26
N PHE A 216 14.71 -6.78 4.30
CA PHE A 216 13.59 -6.28 5.11
C PHE A 216 12.27 -7.00 4.83
N PHE A 217 11.96 -7.33 3.58
CA PHE A 217 10.72 -8.03 3.20
C PHE A 217 10.88 -9.56 3.06
N GLN A 218 12.10 -10.11 3.17
CA GLN A 218 12.39 -11.51 2.82
C GLN A 218 11.66 -12.52 3.71
N GLY A 219 11.35 -12.14 4.95
CA GLY A 219 10.65 -12.96 5.94
C GLY A 219 9.14 -13.07 5.74
N LEU A 220 8.55 -12.33 4.78
CA LEU A 220 7.13 -12.36 4.46
C LEU A 220 6.85 -13.51 3.46
N ARG A 221 6.82 -14.74 3.97
CA ARG A 221 6.94 -15.97 3.15
C ARG A 221 5.78 -16.21 2.20
N SER A 222 4.58 -15.73 2.55
CA SER A 222 3.35 -15.94 1.78
C SER A 222 2.90 -14.68 1.05
N LEU A 223 3.76 -13.67 0.92
CA LEU A 223 3.40 -12.37 0.37
C LEU A 223 3.17 -12.45 -1.15
N ILE A 224 2.00 -12.01 -1.58
CA ILE A 224 1.56 -11.99 -2.97
C ILE A 224 1.60 -10.56 -3.53
N ARG A 225 1.22 -9.57 -2.72
CA ARG A 225 1.06 -8.17 -3.15
C ARG A 225 1.94 -7.26 -2.31
N LEU A 226 2.74 -6.44 -2.97
CA LEU A 226 3.63 -5.48 -2.31
C LEU A 226 3.55 -4.13 -2.99
N ASP A 227 3.18 -3.11 -2.22
CA ASP A 227 3.19 -1.72 -2.68
C ASP A 227 4.40 -0.98 -2.11
N LEU A 228 5.34 -0.62 -2.99
CA LEU A 228 6.53 0.18 -2.70
C LEU A 228 6.46 1.56 -3.38
N SER A 229 5.26 2.02 -3.72
CA SER A 229 5.08 3.33 -4.34
C SER A 229 5.55 4.46 -3.44
N GLN A 230 5.99 5.59 -4.00
CA GLN A 230 6.36 6.80 -3.24
C GLN A 230 7.44 6.54 -2.15
N ASN A 231 8.39 5.65 -2.42
CA ASN A 231 9.49 5.32 -1.49
C ASN A 231 10.80 6.06 -1.77
N ARG A 232 10.72 7.07 -2.64
CA ARG A 232 11.83 7.93 -3.08
C ARG A 232 12.99 7.15 -3.71
N LEU A 233 12.71 5.97 -4.27
CA LEU A 233 13.72 5.07 -4.84
C LEU A 233 14.32 5.70 -6.11
N HIS A 234 15.64 5.94 -6.10
CA HIS A 234 16.39 6.43 -7.26
C HIS A 234 17.05 5.30 -8.05
N THR A 235 17.39 4.21 -7.35
CA THR A 235 18.02 3.02 -7.90
C THR A 235 17.42 1.77 -7.26
N LEU A 236 17.44 0.67 -8.00
CA LEU A 236 17.01 -0.63 -7.51
C LEU A 236 18.03 -1.68 -7.96
N LEU A 237 18.76 -2.24 -6.99
CA LEU A 237 19.78 -3.25 -7.24
C LEU A 237 19.12 -4.62 -7.50
N PRO A 238 19.63 -5.43 -8.44
CA PRO A 238 19.11 -6.77 -8.67
C PRO A 238 19.12 -7.66 -7.42
N CYS A 239 20.13 -7.52 -6.55
CA CYS A 239 20.20 -8.26 -5.29
C CYS A 239 19.05 -7.90 -4.34
N THR A 240 18.64 -6.63 -4.28
CA THR A 240 17.51 -6.17 -3.47
C THR A 240 16.19 -6.73 -3.98
N LEU A 241 15.97 -6.72 -5.31
CA LEU A 241 14.81 -7.39 -5.91
C LEU A 241 14.82 -8.90 -5.62
N GLY A 242 16.01 -9.51 -5.69
CA GLY A 242 16.26 -10.92 -5.36
C GLY A 242 15.96 -11.28 -3.91
N ASN A 243 15.95 -10.33 -2.99
CA ASN A 243 15.60 -10.56 -1.58
C ASN A 243 14.10 -10.42 -1.29
N LEU A 244 13.29 -9.93 -2.24
CA LEU A 244 11.84 -9.92 -2.09
C LEU A 244 11.27 -11.36 -2.08
N PRO A 245 10.09 -11.58 -1.46
CA PRO A 245 9.42 -12.88 -1.44
C PRO A 245 9.22 -13.46 -2.84
N LYS A 246 9.45 -14.76 -3.00
CA LYS A 246 9.31 -15.45 -4.30
C LYS A 246 7.87 -15.73 -4.68
N SER A 247 6.96 -15.66 -3.72
CA SER A 247 5.50 -15.78 -3.87
C SER A 247 4.84 -14.54 -4.49
N LEU A 248 5.60 -13.45 -4.68
CA LEU A 248 5.10 -12.14 -5.09
C LEU A 248 4.55 -12.19 -6.53
N GLN A 249 3.29 -11.78 -6.70
CA GLN A 249 2.57 -11.70 -7.98
C GLN A 249 2.34 -10.25 -8.43
N LEU A 250 2.17 -9.31 -7.50
CA LEU A 250 1.95 -7.89 -7.80
C LEU A 250 2.97 -7.01 -7.07
N LEU A 251 3.80 -6.29 -7.83
CA LEU A 251 4.76 -5.31 -7.31
C LEU A 251 4.45 -3.92 -7.86
N ARG A 252 4.16 -2.97 -6.97
CA ARG A 252 4.04 -1.56 -7.32
C ARG A 252 5.25 -0.77 -6.89
N LEU A 253 5.76 0.05 -7.79
CA LEU A 253 6.88 0.96 -7.63
C LEU A 253 6.48 2.36 -8.14
N ARG A 254 5.19 2.71 -8.10
CA ARG A 254 4.66 3.97 -8.66
C ARG A 254 5.30 5.18 -8.00
N ASN A 255 5.42 6.28 -8.74
CA ASN A 255 5.83 7.58 -8.20
C ASN A 255 7.13 7.50 -7.38
N ASN A 256 8.11 6.75 -7.89
CA ASN A 256 9.48 6.77 -7.42
C ASN A 256 10.34 7.61 -8.40
N TYR A 257 11.65 7.62 -8.21
CA TYR A 257 12.59 8.38 -9.04
C TYR A 257 13.48 7.46 -9.88
N LEU A 258 12.97 6.30 -10.29
CA LEU A 258 13.74 5.32 -11.05
C LEU A 258 13.97 5.83 -12.48
N ALA A 259 15.22 6.21 -12.77
CA ALA A 259 15.64 6.58 -14.12
C ALA A 259 16.13 5.36 -14.95
N PHE A 260 16.36 4.23 -14.27
CA PHE A 260 16.85 2.98 -14.85
C PHE A 260 16.17 1.79 -14.17
N PHE A 261 15.88 0.74 -14.94
CA PHE A 261 15.37 -0.53 -14.45
C PHE A 261 16.08 -1.69 -15.18
N ASN A 262 16.59 -2.66 -14.43
CA ASN A 262 17.23 -3.84 -15.01
C ASN A 262 16.20 -4.95 -15.24
N TRP A 263 15.69 -5.07 -16.46
CA TRP A 263 14.61 -6.01 -16.81
C TRP A 263 14.94 -7.48 -16.60
N SER A 264 16.21 -7.87 -16.75
CA SER A 264 16.64 -9.25 -16.49
C SER A 264 16.45 -9.69 -15.03
N SER A 265 16.41 -8.73 -14.10
CA SER A 265 16.17 -9.01 -12.68
C SER A 265 14.76 -9.53 -12.40
N LEU A 266 13.80 -9.37 -13.32
CA LEU A 266 12.46 -9.94 -13.18
C LEU A 266 12.46 -11.47 -13.12
N THR A 267 13.51 -12.13 -13.63
CA THR A 267 13.72 -13.58 -13.45
C THR A 267 13.83 -14.00 -11.97
N LEU A 268 14.21 -13.06 -11.09
CA LEU A 268 14.31 -13.28 -9.65
C LEU A 268 12.93 -13.28 -8.95
N LEU A 269 11.87 -12.87 -9.65
CA LEU A 269 10.48 -12.87 -9.21
C LEU A 269 9.64 -13.76 -10.15
N PRO A 270 9.77 -15.10 -10.03
CA PRO A 270 9.25 -16.03 -11.04
C PRO A 270 7.73 -16.06 -11.13
N ASN A 271 7.02 -15.60 -10.10
CA ASN A 271 5.56 -15.57 -10.04
C ASN A 271 4.97 -14.19 -10.35
N LEU A 272 5.77 -13.21 -10.77
CA LEU A 272 5.31 -11.85 -10.97
C LEU A 272 4.39 -11.74 -12.18
N GLU A 273 3.16 -11.29 -11.96
CA GLU A 273 2.11 -11.12 -12.96
C GLU A 273 1.82 -9.66 -13.26
N THR A 274 1.96 -8.77 -12.27
CA THR A 274 1.68 -7.35 -12.39
C THR A 274 2.87 -6.54 -11.89
N LEU A 275 3.43 -5.72 -12.78
CA LEU A 275 4.49 -4.77 -12.46
C LEU A 275 4.03 -3.36 -12.81
N ASP A 276 4.07 -2.49 -11.82
CA ASP A 276 3.65 -1.11 -11.97
C ASP A 276 4.81 -0.15 -11.65
N LEU A 277 5.29 0.52 -12.68
CA LEU A 277 6.38 1.48 -12.68
C LEU A 277 5.88 2.88 -13.09
N ALA A 278 4.57 3.14 -13.01
CA ALA A 278 4.01 4.43 -13.41
C ALA A 278 4.59 5.60 -12.61
N GLY A 279 4.78 6.77 -13.23
CA GLY A 279 5.25 7.96 -12.53
C GLY A 279 6.72 7.90 -12.11
N ASN A 280 7.56 7.14 -12.82
CA ASN A 280 9.01 7.12 -12.63
C ASN A 280 9.71 8.03 -13.66
N GLN A 281 11.04 7.89 -13.81
CA GLN A 281 11.86 8.74 -14.66
C GLN A 281 12.52 7.95 -15.81
N LEU A 282 11.94 6.83 -16.22
CA LEU A 282 12.48 6.00 -17.30
C LEU A 282 12.51 6.80 -18.60
N LYS A 283 13.67 6.84 -19.25
CA LYS A 283 13.87 7.56 -20.52
C LYS A 283 13.71 6.67 -21.75
N ALA A 284 13.83 5.37 -21.57
CA ALA A 284 13.73 4.37 -22.62
C ALA A 284 13.35 3.02 -22.01
N LEU A 285 12.68 2.20 -22.81
CA LEU A 285 12.57 0.76 -22.56
C LEU A 285 13.72 0.08 -23.30
N SER A 286 14.86 0.03 -22.63
CA SER A 286 16.15 -0.46 -23.15
C SER A 286 16.89 -1.28 -22.09
N ASN A 287 18.16 -1.60 -22.35
CA ASN A 287 19.04 -2.35 -21.43
C ASN A 287 18.59 -3.79 -21.20
N GLY A 288 18.29 -4.45 -22.32
CA GLY A 288 17.65 -5.76 -22.39
C GLY A 288 16.20 -5.63 -22.83
N SER A 289 15.52 -6.75 -22.77
CA SER A 289 14.09 -6.90 -23.04
C SER A 289 13.44 -7.54 -21.81
N LEU A 290 12.11 -7.63 -21.79
CA LEU A 290 11.44 -8.49 -20.82
C LEU A 290 12.01 -9.93 -20.96
N PRO A 291 12.40 -10.57 -19.85
CA PRO A 291 13.11 -11.83 -19.92
C PRO A 291 12.18 -12.97 -20.34
N SER A 292 12.75 -13.96 -21.04
CA SER A 292 12.05 -15.20 -21.38
C SER A 292 11.53 -15.91 -20.12
N GLY A 293 10.35 -16.50 -20.23
CA GLY A 293 9.71 -17.25 -19.13
C GLY A 293 9.03 -16.39 -18.06
N THR A 294 9.02 -15.06 -18.22
CA THR A 294 8.26 -14.17 -17.33
C THR A 294 6.76 -14.50 -17.33
N GLN A 295 6.13 -14.42 -16.16
CA GLN A 295 4.69 -14.61 -15.99
C GLN A 295 3.90 -13.29 -16.10
N LEU A 296 4.58 -12.22 -16.51
CA LEU A 296 4.02 -10.87 -16.53
C LEU A 296 2.82 -10.77 -17.48
N GLN A 297 1.69 -10.34 -16.94
CA GLN A 297 0.43 -10.12 -17.64
C GLN A 297 0.12 -8.64 -17.80
N ARG A 298 0.52 -7.83 -16.80
CA ARG A 298 0.23 -6.39 -16.78
C ARG A 298 1.49 -5.60 -16.49
N LEU A 299 1.78 -4.64 -17.36
CA LEU A 299 2.90 -3.72 -17.21
C LEU A 299 2.42 -2.28 -17.36
N ASP A 300 2.53 -1.50 -16.29
CA ASP A 300 2.27 -0.07 -16.32
C ASP A 300 3.60 0.70 -16.25
N VAL A 301 3.93 1.42 -17.31
CA VAL A 301 5.07 2.35 -17.38
C VAL A 301 4.59 3.74 -17.80
N SER A 302 3.32 4.05 -17.55
CA SER A 302 2.73 5.35 -17.83
C SER A 302 3.40 6.47 -17.03
N ARG A 303 3.24 7.72 -17.47
CA ARG A 303 3.79 8.90 -16.76
C ARG A 303 5.30 8.78 -16.49
N ASN A 304 6.05 8.22 -17.44
CA ASN A 304 7.50 8.24 -17.46
C ASN A 304 7.97 9.25 -18.53
N SER A 305 9.25 9.24 -18.85
CA SER A 305 9.84 10.09 -19.90
C SER A 305 10.34 9.25 -21.07
N ILE A 306 9.63 8.15 -21.41
CA ILE A 306 10.11 7.16 -22.39
C ILE A 306 10.07 7.78 -23.79
N ILE A 307 11.23 7.87 -24.43
CA ILE A 307 11.41 8.43 -25.78
C ILE A 307 11.43 7.32 -26.85
N PHE A 308 12.01 6.16 -26.51
CA PHE A 308 12.10 5.02 -27.42
C PHE A 308 12.00 3.68 -26.69
N VAL A 309 11.65 2.64 -27.45
CA VAL A 309 11.59 1.25 -27.04
C VAL A 309 12.45 0.43 -28.02
N VAL A 310 13.28 -0.47 -27.50
CA VAL A 310 14.12 -1.32 -28.38
C VAL A 310 13.26 -2.37 -29.10
N PRO A 311 13.62 -2.77 -30.34
CA PRO A 311 12.94 -3.87 -31.02
C PRO A 311 12.95 -5.16 -30.20
N GLY A 312 11.82 -5.85 -30.14
CA GLY A 312 11.65 -7.09 -29.39
C GLY A 312 11.62 -6.91 -27.87
N PHE A 313 11.46 -5.69 -27.35
CA PHE A 313 11.41 -5.45 -25.91
C PHE A 313 10.32 -6.27 -25.21
N PHE A 314 9.14 -6.40 -25.83
CA PHE A 314 8.01 -7.17 -25.29
C PHE A 314 7.90 -8.59 -25.86
N ALA A 315 8.71 -8.94 -26.87
CA ALA A 315 8.52 -10.14 -27.69
C ALA A 315 8.61 -11.48 -26.93
N LEU A 316 9.24 -11.50 -25.75
CA LEU A 316 9.39 -12.70 -24.92
C LEU A 316 8.34 -12.82 -23.81
N ALA A 317 7.55 -11.76 -23.56
CA ALA A 317 6.52 -11.73 -22.52
C ALA A 317 5.19 -12.28 -23.06
N THR A 318 5.14 -13.59 -23.30
CA THR A 318 4.01 -14.25 -23.99
C THR A 318 2.68 -14.20 -23.24
N ARG A 319 2.71 -13.90 -21.94
CA ARG A 319 1.52 -13.72 -21.10
C ARG A 319 1.03 -12.29 -21.00
N LEU A 320 1.74 -11.32 -21.58
CA LEU A 320 1.37 -9.91 -21.51
C LEU A 320 0.00 -9.69 -22.18
N ARG A 321 -0.89 -9.01 -21.48
CA ARG A 321 -2.26 -8.67 -21.93
C ARG A 321 -2.52 -7.19 -21.83
N GLU A 322 -2.03 -6.53 -20.78
CA GLU A 322 -2.24 -5.11 -20.58
C GLU A 322 -0.90 -4.38 -20.53
N LEU A 323 -0.77 -3.38 -21.40
CA LEU A 323 0.39 -2.51 -21.45
C LEU A 323 -0.06 -1.05 -21.45
N ASN A 324 0.39 -0.30 -20.44
CA ASN A 324 0.15 1.14 -20.36
C ASN A 324 1.44 1.92 -20.62
N LEU A 325 1.49 2.59 -21.77
CA LEU A 325 2.55 3.50 -22.22
C LEU A 325 2.08 4.97 -22.21
N SER A 326 0.91 5.26 -21.62
CA SER A 326 0.34 6.60 -21.66
C SER A 326 1.20 7.65 -20.97
N ALA A 327 1.05 8.91 -21.35
CA ALA A 327 1.78 10.04 -20.76
C ALA A 327 3.31 9.82 -20.76
N ASN A 328 3.86 9.46 -21.91
CA ASN A 328 5.31 9.35 -22.16
C ASN A 328 5.73 10.35 -23.25
N ALA A 329 6.97 10.24 -23.73
CA ALA A 329 7.55 11.09 -24.77
C ALA A 329 7.72 10.35 -26.11
N LEU A 330 6.92 9.30 -26.36
CA LEU A 330 6.99 8.51 -27.58
C LEU A 330 6.52 9.34 -28.78
N ARG A 331 7.28 9.28 -29.87
CA ARG A 331 6.93 9.93 -31.15
C ARG A 331 6.31 8.97 -32.16
N THR A 332 6.35 7.68 -31.90
CA THR A 332 5.83 6.62 -32.76
C THR A 332 5.41 5.43 -31.88
N VAL A 333 4.70 4.46 -32.46
CA VAL A 333 4.40 3.15 -31.87
C VAL A 333 4.71 2.11 -32.94
N GLU A 334 5.66 1.21 -32.67
CA GLU A 334 6.26 0.36 -33.70
C GLU A 334 5.92 -1.12 -33.45
N PRO A 335 5.36 -1.86 -34.44
CA PRO A 335 5.15 -3.30 -34.35
C PRO A 335 6.42 -4.10 -33.93
N PRO A 336 7.64 -3.75 -34.40
CA PRO A 336 8.88 -4.39 -33.96
C PRO A 336 9.10 -4.45 -32.45
N TRP A 337 8.51 -3.60 -31.62
CA TRP A 337 8.65 -3.68 -30.15
C TRP A 337 8.06 -4.97 -29.59
N PHE A 338 6.99 -5.45 -30.22
CA PHE A 338 6.19 -6.59 -29.77
C PHE A 338 6.57 -7.90 -30.46
N GLY A 339 7.33 -7.83 -31.56
CA GLY A 339 7.55 -8.99 -32.42
C GLY A 339 6.21 -9.49 -32.96
N PHE A 340 5.82 -10.72 -32.61
CA PHE A 340 4.54 -11.32 -33.03
C PHE A 340 3.44 -11.25 -31.95
N LEU A 341 3.70 -10.61 -30.80
CA LEU A 341 2.78 -10.63 -29.64
C LEU A 341 1.71 -9.53 -29.66
N ALA A 342 1.79 -8.53 -30.55
CA ALA A 342 0.89 -7.38 -30.51
C ALA A 342 -0.60 -7.77 -30.50
N GLY A 343 -0.99 -8.78 -31.29
CA GLY A 343 -2.38 -9.25 -31.36
C GLY A 343 -2.88 -10.01 -30.12
N SER A 344 -2.02 -10.26 -29.14
CA SER A 344 -2.40 -10.89 -27.86
C SER A 344 -2.69 -9.89 -26.75
N LEU A 345 -2.41 -8.60 -26.98
CA LEU A 345 -2.74 -7.54 -26.03
C LEU A 345 -4.26 -7.30 -26.04
N GLU A 346 -4.83 -7.29 -24.85
CA GLU A 346 -6.21 -6.89 -24.59
C GLU A 346 -6.33 -5.38 -24.40
N VAL A 347 -5.28 -4.77 -23.83
CA VAL A 347 -5.18 -3.33 -23.62
C VAL A 347 -3.80 -2.83 -24.03
N LEU A 348 -3.78 -1.83 -24.92
CA LEU A 348 -2.62 -1.02 -25.23
C LEU A 348 -3.00 0.46 -25.11
N ASP A 349 -2.59 1.10 -24.02
CA ASP A 349 -2.81 2.53 -23.83
C ASP A 349 -1.57 3.32 -24.22
N VAL A 350 -1.68 4.09 -25.30
CA VAL A 350 -0.63 4.99 -25.83
C VAL A 350 -1.05 6.46 -25.76
N SER A 351 -2.13 6.77 -25.03
CA SER A 351 -2.66 8.13 -24.91
C SER A 351 -1.64 9.11 -24.30
N ALA A 352 -1.81 10.41 -24.54
CA ALA A 352 -0.92 11.45 -24.02
C ALA A 352 0.58 11.26 -24.39
N ASN A 353 0.86 10.72 -25.58
CA ASN A 353 2.20 10.73 -26.18
C ASN A 353 2.27 11.77 -27.31
N PRO A 354 3.40 12.48 -27.49
CA PRO A 354 3.60 13.44 -28.58
C PRO A 354 3.91 12.73 -29.91
N LEU A 355 2.97 11.91 -30.40
CA LEU A 355 3.10 11.15 -31.64
C LEU A 355 3.33 12.09 -32.83
N HIS A 356 4.30 11.75 -33.70
CA HIS A 356 4.63 12.53 -34.86
C HIS A 356 3.76 12.14 -36.05
N CYS A 357 2.66 12.87 -36.26
CA CYS A 357 1.67 12.61 -37.31
C CYS A 357 2.15 13.07 -38.71
N ALA A 358 3.18 12.41 -39.24
CA ALA A 358 3.59 12.56 -40.64
C ALA A 358 2.74 11.67 -41.58
N CYS A 359 2.70 12.01 -42.87
CA CYS A 359 2.07 11.15 -43.88
C CYS A 359 2.81 9.81 -43.96
N GLY A 360 2.09 8.69 -43.82
CA GLY A 360 2.67 7.34 -43.83
C GLY A 360 3.37 6.94 -42.53
N ALA A 361 3.02 7.55 -41.40
CA ALA A 361 3.56 7.15 -40.11
C ALA A 361 3.19 5.69 -39.76
N ALA A 362 4.18 4.87 -39.43
CA ALA A 362 4.02 3.42 -39.21
C ALA A 362 3.03 3.06 -38.10
N PHE A 363 2.84 3.94 -37.11
CA PHE A 363 1.89 3.70 -36.02
C PHE A 363 0.42 3.75 -36.46
N VAL A 364 0.10 4.40 -37.60
CA VAL A 364 -1.28 4.54 -38.09
C VAL A 364 -1.84 3.21 -38.61
N ASP A 365 -1.00 2.40 -39.26
CA ASP A 365 -1.42 1.08 -39.76
C ASP A 365 -1.39 0.03 -38.64
N PHE A 366 -0.68 0.32 -37.54
CA PHE A 366 -0.51 -0.59 -36.42
C PHE A 366 -1.62 -0.45 -35.36
N LEU A 367 -2.00 0.79 -35.01
CA LEU A 367 -3.05 1.12 -34.05
C LEU A 367 -4.43 1.05 -34.72
#